data_AF-A0A3R9NVE6-F1
#
_entry.id   AF-A0A3R9NVE6-F1
#
_cell.length_a   1.000
_cell.length_b   1.000
_cell.length_c   1.000
_cell.angle_alpha   90.00
_cell.angle_beta   90.00
_cell.angle_gamma   90.00
#
_symmetry.space_group_name_H-M   'P 1'
#
loop_
_entity.id
_entity.type
_entity.pdbx_description
1 polymer ?
#
loop_
_entity_poly.entity_id
_entity_poly.type
_entity_poly.pdbx_seq_one_letter_code
_entity_poly.pdbx_strand_id
1 'polypeptide(L)'
;MSVEVWGMLAAGIAALVAGLVLVQPRFRAACGADKVIVLGPPFEAVALAIFAAEHFLAARDLMPIVPRWLPGPLFWTYFFGVALLAAAVSFIIWRYVRWSALLLALFFLLIVVTVDLPNLPPRLHERLFWTLTARETAFGAGAMVLSGSLWPRGSLVGTMLMRLGRVFVGATMIFYAIQHFLFPQFVPGVPLEKMIPAWVPAPTLLSYFMGTTLLLAGIGLLVPRTIRVAAASSGMVLLLLTAFFYVPILVMEIHTPLAVEGINYVGDTLLFAATVLLAGFGADLPKN
;
A
#
# COMPACT_ATOMS: atom_id res chain seq x y z
N MET A 1 -6.71 -13.43 -22.13
CA MET A 1 -6.14 -12.95 -20.85
C MET A 1 -5.15 -13.99 -20.37
N SER A 2 -3.97 -13.58 -19.90
CA SER A 2 -2.92 -14.50 -19.45
C SER A 2 -3.31 -15.22 -18.14
N VAL A 3 -2.64 -16.33 -17.85
CA VAL A 3 -2.82 -17.08 -16.59
C VAL A 3 -2.46 -16.19 -15.38
N GLU A 4 -1.46 -15.34 -15.55
CA GLU A 4 -1.02 -14.33 -14.58
C GLU A 4 -2.16 -13.38 -14.17
N VAL A 5 -2.79 -12.72 -15.14
CA VAL A 5 -3.92 -11.79 -14.91
C VAL A 5 -5.05 -12.49 -14.15
N TRP A 6 -5.41 -13.70 -14.56
CA TRP A 6 -6.46 -14.47 -13.87
C TRP A 6 -6.06 -14.85 -12.45
N GLY A 7 -4.81 -15.26 -12.23
CA GLY A 7 -4.32 -15.63 -10.91
C GLY A 7 -4.26 -14.46 -9.93
N MET A 8 -3.81 -13.29 -10.40
CA MET A 8 -3.80 -12.05 -9.62
C MET A 8 -5.22 -11.62 -9.24
N LEU A 9 -6.15 -11.62 -10.19
CA LEU A 9 -7.56 -11.31 -9.93
C LEU A 9 -8.18 -12.29 -8.93
N ALA A 10 -7.97 -13.60 -9.13
CA ALA A 10 -8.51 -14.63 -8.25
C ALA A 10 -7.97 -14.48 -6.82
N ALA A 11 -6.67 -14.24 -6.66
CA ALA A 11 -6.05 -14.02 -5.36
C ALA A 11 -6.61 -12.77 -4.67
N GLY A 12 -6.71 -11.65 -5.39
CA GLY A 12 -7.28 -10.40 -4.88
C GLY A 12 -8.74 -10.54 -4.46
N ILE A 13 -9.59 -11.16 -5.29
CA ILE A 13 -11.01 -11.37 -4.99
C ILE A 13 -11.18 -12.31 -3.79
N ALA A 14 -10.44 -13.42 -3.75
CA ALA A 14 -10.50 -14.36 -2.64
C ALA A 14 -10.09 -13.69 -1.31
N ALA A 15 -8.99 -12.94 -1.32
CA ALA A 15 -8.53 -12.17 -0.17
C ALA A 15 -9.54 -11.09 0.26
N LEU A 16 -10.21 -10.44 -0.70
CA LEU A 16 -11.20 -9.40 -0.42
C LEU A 16 -12.44 -10.00 0.26
N VAL A 17 -12.97 -11.09 -0.30
CA VAL A 17 -14.13 -11.78 0.28
C VAL A 17 -13.80 -12.30 1.68
N ALA A 18 -12.67 -13.00 1.84
CA ALA A 18 -12.26 -13.52 3.14
C ALA A 18 -12.02 -12.39 4.15
N GLY A 19 -11.34 -11.32 3.74
CA GLY A 19 -11.05 -10.14 4.56
C GLY A 19 -12.31 -9.42 5.03
N LEU A 20 -13.28 -9.19 4.14
CA LEU A 20 -14.54 -8.52 4.47
C LEU A 20 -15.45 -9.36 5.39
N VAL A 21 -15.39 -10.69 5.28
CA VAL A 21 -16.11 -11.61 6.16
C VAL A 21 -15.45 -11.66 7.54
N LEU A 22 -14.13 -11.84 7.61
CA LEU A 22 -13.42 -12.04 8.87
C LEU A 22 -13.14 -10.73 9.64
N VAL A 23 -13.25 -9.57 8.99
CA VAL A 23 -13.18 -8.27 9.69
C VAL A 23 -14.49 -7.93 10.42
N GLN A 24 -15.63 -8.57 10.11
CA GLN A 24 -16.95 -8.22 10.66
C GLN A 24 -16.98 -8.05 12.18
N PRO A 25 -16.39 -8.95 13.00
CA PRO A 25 -16.40 -8.77 14.46
C PRO A 25 -15.69 -7.48 14.90
N ARG A 26 -14.52 -7.19 14.30
CA ARG A 26 -13.73 -5.99 14.58
C ARG A 26 -14.44 -4.72 14.08
N PHE A 27 -15.07 -4.80 12.91
CA PHE A 27 -15.84 -3.70 12.32
C PHE A 27 -17.08 -3.33 13.15
N ARG A 28 -17.82 -4.32 13.65
CA ARG A 28 -19.00 -4.09 14.51
C ARG A 28 -18.62 -3.50 15.87
N ALA A 29 -17.45 -3.84 16.40
CA ALA A 29 -16.94 -3.29 17.65
C ALA A 29 -16.38 -1.87 17.51
N ALA A 30 -16.02 -1.44 16.30
CA ALA A 30 -15.44 -0.13 16.04
C ALA A 30 -16.51 0.99 15.97
N CYS A 31 -16.12 2.20 16.36
CA CYS A 31 -16.99 3.40 16.30
C CYS A 31 -16.28 4.58 15.61
N GLY A 32 -17.07 5.48 15.02
CA GLY A 32 -16.54 6.67 14.33
C GLY A 32 -15.50 6.33 13.26
N ALA A 33 -14.35 7.02 13.31
CA ALA A 33 -13.23 6.83 12.39
C ALA A 33 -12.63 5.41 12.42
N ASP A 34 -12.74 4.71 13.55
CA ASP A 34 -12.16 3.37 13.71
C ASP A 34 -12.83 2.34 12.80
N LYS A 35 -14.09 2.57 12.38
CA LYS A 35 -14.79 1.71 11.42
C LYS A 35 -14.09 1.66 10.07
N VAL A 36 -13.44 2.76 9.67
CA VAL A 36 -12.70 2.83 8.42
C VAL A 36 -11.27 2.31 8.63
N ILE A 37 -10.63 2.70 9.73
CA ILE A 37 -9.26 2.28 10.08
C ILE A 37 -9.16 0.75 10.15
N VAL A 38 -10.14 0.07 10.74
CA VAL A 38 -10.12 -1.40 10.90
C VAL A 38 -10.12 -2.17 9.57
N LEU A 39 -10.46 -1.49 8.46
CA LEU A 39 -10.40 -2.05 7.11
C LEU A 39 -8.97 -2.03 6.51
N GLY A 40 -8.02 -1.34 7.13
CA GLY A 40 -6.63 -1.29 6.67
C GLY A 40 -6.01 -2.68 6.46
N PRO A 41 -5.94 -3.55 7.49
CA PRO A 41 -5.34 -4.88 7.35
C PRO A 41 -5.95 -5.79 6.26
N PRO A 42 -7.29 -5.93 6.12
CA PRO A 42 -7.84 -6.74 5.04
C PRO A 42 -7.57 -6.14 3.65
N PHE A 43 -7.58 -4.81 3.47
CA PHE A 43 -7.24 -4.22 2.16
C PHE A 43 -5.74 -4.31 1.84
N GLU A 44 -4.87 -4.20 2.85
CA GLU A 44 -3.45 -4.49 2.70
C GLU A 44 -3.25 -5.94 2.23
N ALA A 45 -3.94 -6.89 2.87
CA ALA A 45 -3.89 -8.30 2.50
C ALA A 45 -4.36 -8.57 1.06
N VAL A 46 -5.35 -7.84 0.55
CA VAL A 46 -5.80 -7.95 -0.85
C VAL A 46 -4.67 -7.58 -1.80
N ALA A 47 -4.02 -6.43 -1.59
CA ALA A 47 -2.92 -6.02 -2.44
C ALA A 47 -1.72 -6.98 -2.33
N LEU A 48 -1.39 -7.42 -1.12
CA LEU A 48 -0.32 -8.41 -0.91
C LEU A 48 -0.62 -9.75 -1.59
N ALA A 49 -1.88 -10.20 -1.61
CA ALA A 49 -2.28 -11.42 -2.31
C ALA A 49 -2.17 -11.28 -3.84
N ILE A 50 -2.51 -10.10 -4.39
CA ILE A 50 -2.33 -9.77 -5.81
C ILE A 50 -0.84 -9.86 -6.17
N PHE A 51 0.04 -9.17 -5.43
CA PHE A 51 1.48 -9.19 -5.70
C PHE A 51 2.12 -10.55 -5.44
N ALA A 52 1.63 -11.32 -4.45
CA ALA A 52 2.09 -12.69 -4.24
C ALA A 52 1.78 -13.59 -5.45
N ALA A 53 0.59 -13.45 -6.04
CA ALA A 53 0.24 -14.19 -7.25
C ALA A 53 1.13 -13.80 -8.44
N GLU A 54 1.44 -12.51 -8.60
CA GLU A 54 2.40 -12.03 -9.61
C GLU A 54 3.79 -12.65 -9.41
N HIS A 55 4.29 -12.70 -8.17
CA HIS A 55 5.57 -13.34 -7.83
C HIS A 55 5.61 -14.83 -8.19
N PHE A 56 4.47 -15.52 -8.18
CA PHE A 56 4.40 -16.93 -8.55
C PHE A 56 4.22 -17.15 -10.05
N LEU A 57 3.46 -16.29 -10.72
CA LEU A 57 3.04 -16.49 -12.11
C LEU A 57 3.94 -15.77 -13.13
N ALA A 58 4.60 -14.69 -12.70
CA ALA A 58 5.53 -13.88 -13.48
C ALA A 58 6.94 -13.87 -12.89
N ALA A 59 7.31 -14.92 -12.15
CA ALA A 59 8.58 -14.99 -11.43
C ALA A 59 9.81 -14.71 -12.32
N ARG A 60 9.78 -15.15 -13.58
CA ARG A 60 10.87 -14.94 -14.56
C ARG A 60 10.98 -13.50 -15.04
N ASP A 61 9.87 -12.77 -15.05
CA ASP A 61 9.83 -11.37 -15.46
C ASP A 61 10.25 -10.45 -14.30
N LEU A 62 10.01 -10.88 -13.05
CA LEU A 62 10.40 -10.17 -11.84
C LEU A 62 11.83 -10.48 -11.37
N MET A 63 12.38 -11.67 -11.66
CA MET A 63 13.74 -12.04 -11.20
C MET A 63 14.86 -11.05 -11.58
N PRO A 64 14.80 -10.29 -12.70
CA PRO A 64 15.82 -9.28 -13.02
C PRO A 64 15.87 -8.10 -12.03
N ILE A 65 14.83 -7.90 -11.21
CA ILE A 65 14.80 -6.87 -10.15
C ILE A 65 15.73 -7.27 -8.99
N VAL A 66 15.95 -8.58 -8.77
CA VAL A 66 16.82 -9.07 -7.71
C VAL A 66 18.26 -8.56 -7.94
N PRO A 67 18.95 -8.01 -6.92
CA PRO A 67 20.29 -7.46 -7.10
C PRO A 67 21.28 -8.48 -7.66
N ARG A 68 22.09 -8.07 -8.63
CA ARG A 68 23.03 -8.97 -9.36
C ARG A 68 24.04 -9.69 -8.47
N TRP A 69 24.36 -9.12 -7.30
CA TRP A 69 25.28 -9.73 -6.33
C TRP A 69 24.65 -10.86 -5.51
N LEU A 70 23.31 -10.97 -5.51
CA LEU A 70 22.58 -11.98 -4.76
C LEU A 70 22.33 -13.21 -5.66
N PRO A 71 22.92 -14.38 -5.35
CA PRO A 71 22.75 -15.56 -6.19
C PRO A 71 21.33 -16.12 -6.08
N GLY A 72 20.90 -16.84 -7.13
CA GLY A 72 19.61 -17.51 -7.19
C GLY A 72 18.41 -16.54 -7.26
N PRO A 73 18.36 -15.61 -8.23
CA PRO A 73 17.33 -14.56 -8.27
C PRO A 73 15.91 -15.15 -8.30
N LEU A 74 15.71 -16.26 -9.00
CA LEU A 74 14.41 -16.94 -9.05
C LEU A 74 13.95 -17.48 -7.68
N PHE A 75 14.88 -17.96 -6.85
CA PHE A 75 14.55 -18.40 -5.48
C PHE A 75 14.01 -17.23 -4.66
N TRP A 76 14.67 -16.07 -4.72
CA TRP A 76 14.25 -14.88 -3.98
C TRP A 76 12.89 -14.35 -4.45
N THR A 77 12.63 -14.36 -5.76
CA THR A 77 11.31 -13.99 -6.29
C THR A 77 10.20 -14.89 -5.73
N TYR A 78 10.38 -16.22 -5.71
CA TYR A 78 9.39 -17.12 -5.10
C TYR A 78 9.30 -16.94 -3.58
N PHE A 79 10.43 -16.80 -2.89
CA PHE A 79 10.49 -16.60 -1.44
C PHE A 79 9.68 -15.36 -1.01
N PHE A 80 9.84 -14.25 -1.72
CA PHE A 80 9.08 -13.03 -1.44
C PHE A 80 7.59 -13.19 -1.77
N GLY A 81 7.22 -13.91 -2.83
CA GLY A 81 5.82 -14.29 -3.06
C GLY A 81 5.21 -15.05 -1.87
N VAL A 82 5.94 -16.01 -1.29
CA VAL A 82 5.50 -16.75 -0.09
C VAL A 82 5.38 -15.82 1.12
N ALA A 83 6.35 -14.91 1.32
CA ALA A 83 6.32 -13.96 2.44
C ALA A 83 5.12 -13.00 2.35
N LEU A 84 4.83 -12.47 1.16
CA LEU A 84 3.66 -11.60 0.89
C LEU A 84 2.36 -12.35 1.15
N LEU A 85 2.22 -13.58 0.65
CA LEU A 85 1.04 -14.41 0.89
C LEU A 85 0.86 -14.74 2.37
N ALA A 86 1.93 -15.08 3.08
CA ALA A 86 1.89 -15.37 4.51
C ALA A 86 1.45 -14.15 5.34
N ALA A 87 1.91 -12.94 4.97
CA ALA A 87 1.46 -11.69 5.57
C ALA A 87 -0.04 -11.42 5.28
N ALA A 88 -0.47 -11.61 4.03
CA ALA A 88 -1.88 -11.46 3.65
C ALA A 88 -2.79 -12.39 4.47
N VAL A 89 -2.45 -13.67 4.56
CA VAL A 89 -3.20 -14.67 5.35
C VAL A 89 -3.24 -14.25 6.83
N SER A 90 -2.09 -13.87 7.41
CA SER A 90 -1.97 -13.40 8.80
C SER A 90 -2.91 -12.23 9.11
N PHE A 91 -3.00 -11.24 8.20
CA PHE A 91 -3.83 -10.04 8.39
C PHE A 91 -5.33 -10.33 8.23
N ILE A 92 -5.70 -11.26 7.35
CA ILE A 92 -7.08 -11.71 7.16
C ILE A 92 -7.58 -12.49 8.37
N ILE A 93 -6.84 -13.52 8.79
CA ILE A 93 -7.24 -14.38 9.93
C ILE A 93 -6.94 -13.75 11.29
N TRP A 94 -6.24 -12.62 11.29
CA TRP A 94 -5.83 -11.87 12.48
C TRP A 94 -4.95 -12.68 13.46
N ARG A 95 -4.01 -13.47 12.93
CA ARG A 95 -3.11 -14.34 13.71
C ARG A 95 -1.66 -14.07 13.37
N TYR A 96 -0.81 -13.85 14.38
CA TYR A 96 0.60 -13.45 14.23
C TYR A 96 0.83 -12.07 13.57
N VAL A 97 -0.21 -11.24 13.45
CA VAL A 97 -0.18 -9.92 12.80
C VAL A 97 0.98 -9.05 13.24
N ARG A 98 1.28 -8.99 14.56
CA ARG A 98 2.41 -8.21 15.09
C ARG A 98 3.73 -8.57 14.40
N TRP A 99 4.01 -9.87 14.27
CA TRP A 99 5.25 -10.36 13.69
C TRP A 99 5.23 -10.31 12.17
N SER A 100 4.11 -10.67 11.55
CA SER A 100 3.96 -10.56 10.09
C SER A 100 4.12 -9.12 9.60
N ALA A 101 3.54 -8.14 10.29
CA ALA A 101 3.69 -6.74 9.96
C ALA A 101 5.11 -6.21 10.21
N LEU A 102 5.80 -6.71 11.25
CA LEU A 102 7.20 -6.35 11.48
C LEU A 102 8.12 -6.90 10.38
N LEU A 103 7.90 -8.15 9.98
CA LEU A 103 8.65 -8.79 8.89
C LEU A 103 8.32 -8.15 7.54
N LEU A 104 7.08 -7.73 7.31
CA LEU A 104 6.69 -6.98 6.12
C LEU A 104 7.34 -5.59 6.07
N ALA A 105 7.40 -4.89 7.21
CA ALA A 105 8.14 -3.64 7.32
C ALA A 105 9.63 -3.81 7.01
N LEU A 106 10.24 -4.89 7.53
CA LEU A 106 11.63 -5.24 7.23
C LEU A 106 11.80 -5.61 5.75
N PHE A 107 10.86 -6.35 5.17
CA PHE A 107 10.87 -6.71 3.75
C PHE A 107 10.96 -5.46 2.86
N PHE A 108 10.05 -4.49 3.02
CA PHE A 108 10.10 -3.26 2.21
C PHE A 108 11.36 -2.42 2.48
N LEU A 109 11.82 -2.35 3.73
CA LEU A 109 13.08 -1.67 4.05
C LEU A 109 14.27 -2.33 3.35
N LEU A 110 14.30 -3.67 3.27
CA LEU A 110 15.33 -4.39 2.55
C LEU A 110 15.27 -4.10 1.05
N ILE A 111 14.09 -4.02 0.44
CA ILE A 111 13.97 -3.61 -0.97
C ILE A 111 14.55 -2.20 -1.16
N VAL A 112 14.15 -1.22 -0.35
CA VAL A 112 14.71 0.15 -0.44
C VAL A 112 16.24 0.15 -0.33
N VAL A 113 16.81 -0.59 0.64
CA VAL A 113 18.26 -0.59 0.88
C VAL A 113 19.03 -1.38 -0.18
N THR A 114 18.47 -2.48 -0.69
CA THR A 114 19.21 -3.43 -1.56
C THR A 114 18.88 -3.30 -3.03
N VAL A 115 17.72 -2.74 -3.38
CA VAL A 115 17.25 -2.52 -4.75
C VAL A 115 17.29 -1.04 -5.09
N ASP A 116 16.61 -0.17 -4.33
CA ASP A 116 16.49 1.24 -4.72
C ASP A 116 17.80 2.01 -4.58
N LEU A 117 18.43 1.98 -3.40
CA LEU A 117 19.66 2.74 -3.16
C LEU A 117 20.80 2.38 -4.13
N PRO A 118 21.04 1.09 -4.46
CA PRO A 118 22.04 0.74 -5.47
C PRO A 118 21.68 1.17 -6.90
N ASN A 119 20.41 1.37 -7.19
CA ASN A 119 19.90 1.83 -8.50
C ASN A 119 19.67 3.36 -8.53
N LEU A 120 20.30 4.13 -7.63
CA LEU A 120 20.21 5.59 -7.63
C LEU A 120 20.58 6.17 -9.00
N PRO A 121 19.71 7.01 -9.59
CA PRO A 121 19.95 7.58 -10.90
C PRO A 121 21.07 8.64 -10.84
N PRO A 122 21.85 8.83 -11.92
CA PRO A 122 22.84 9.90 -12.00
C PRO A 122 22.22 11.29 -11.83
N ARG A 123 20.94 11.44 -12.19
CA ARG A 123 20.17 12.68 -12.09
C ARG A 123 19.17 12.57 -10.95
N LEU A 124 19.46 13.22 -9.83
CA LEU A 124 18.60 13.19 -8.63
C LEU A 124 17.21 13.83 -8.83
N HIS A 125 16.93 14.47 -9.98
CA HIS A 125 15.60 15.00 -10.29
C HIS A 125 14.67 13.99 -10.98
N GLU A 126 15.09 12.73 -11.12
CA GLU A 126 14.24 11.66 -11.67
C GLU A 126 13.08 11.33 -10.72
N ARG A 127 11.93 11.94 -11.01
CA ARG A 127 10.70 11.90 -10.23
C ARG A 127 10.24 10.49 -9.87
N LEU A 128 10.31 9.57 -10.83
CA LEU A 128 9.73 8.23 -10.70
C LEU A 128 10.53 7.34 -9.76
N PHE A 129 11.85 7.41 -9.83
CA PHE A 129 12.72 6.75 -8.86
C PHE A 129 12.29 7.11 -7.43
N TRP A 130 12.23 8.41 -7.12
CA TRP A 130 11.82 8.87 -5.80
C TRP A 130 10.37 8.53 -5.45
N THR A 131 9.48 8.47 -6.45
CA THR A 131 8.09 8.05 -6.24
C THR A 131 7.99 6.59 -5.81
N LEU A 132 8.72 5.70 -6.48
CA LEU A 132 8.78 4.27 -6.17
C LEU A 132 9.48 4.02 -4.83
N THR A 133 10.59 4.71 -4.55
CA THR A 133 11.26 4.59 -3.25
C THR A 133 10.40 5.11 -2.10
N ALA A 134 9.71 6.23 -2.28
CA ALA A 134 8.77 6.74 -1.29
C ALA A 134 7.56 5.80 -1.10
N ARG A 135 7.13 5.11 -2.16
CA ARG A 135 6.05 4.11 -2.14
C ARG A 135 6.44 2.94 -1.23
N GLU A 136 7.59 2.33 -1.49
CA GLU A 136 8.07 1.16 -0.74
C GLU A 136 8.36 1.52 0.72
N THR A 137 8.97 2.68 0.95
CA THR A 137 9.18 3.22 2.30
C THR A 137 7.84 3.41 3.02
N ALA A 138 6.81 3.92 2.36
CA ALA A 138 5.49 4.10 2.95
C ALA A 138 4.82 2.76 3.27
N PHE A 139 4.87 1.77 2.37
CA PHE A 139 4.29 0.44 2.61
C PHE A 139 4.93 -0.22 3.84
N GLY A 140 6.26 -0.18 3.93
CA GLY A 140 6.97 -0.66 5.12
C GLY A 140 6.59 0.13 6.39
N ALA A 141 6.44 1.45 6.28
CA ALA A 141 6.04 2.30 7.40
C ALA A 141 4.61 2.04 7.90
N GLY A 142 3.65 1.76 7.02
CA GLY A 142 2.29 1.36 7.41
C GLY A 142 2.28 0.06 8.20
N ALA A 143 2.98 -0.96 7.71
CA ALA A 143 3.18 -2.23 8.41
C ALA A 143 3.89 -2.04 9.76
N MET A 144 4.84 -1.10 9.83
CA MET A 144 5.52 -0.74 11.07
C MET A 144 4.54 -0.14 12.11
N VAL A 145 3.62 0.73 11.70
CA VAL A 145 2.56 1.25 12.60
C VAL A 145 1.65 0.12 13.08
N LEU A 146 1.20 -0.75 12.17
CA LEU A 146 0.35 -1.90 12.52
C LEU A 146 1.05 -2.80 13.55
N SER A 147 2.31 -3.18 13.31
CA SER A 147 3.09 -3.97 14.26
C SER A 147 3.18 -3.27 15.61
N GLY A 148 3.61 -1.99 15.61
CA GLY A 148 3.79 -1.19 16.82
C GLY A 148 2.53 -1.07 17.68
N SER A 149 1.36 -0.97 17.04
CA SER A 149 0.06 -0.89 17.73
C SER A 149 -0.29 -2.16 18.52
N LEU A 150 0.28 -3.31 18.14
CA LEU A 150 0.01 -4.62 18.74
C LEU A 150 1.02 -5.02 19.82
N TRP A 151 2.06 -4.23 20.06
CA TRP A 151 2.98 -4.45 21.18
C TRP A 151 2.28 -4.27 22.55
N PRO A 152 2.86 -4.78 23.65
CA PRO A 152 2.36 -4.50 25.00
C PRO A 152 2.29 -2.98 25.26
N ARG A 153 1.25 -2.55 25.98
CA ARG A 153 1.10 -1.13 26.38
C ARG A 153 2.34 -0.72 27.20
N GLY A 154 2.84 0.49 26.95
CA GLY A 154 4.08 0.99 27.56
C GLY A 154 5.37 0.52 26.88
N SER A 155 5.29 -0.34 25.85
CA SER A 155 6.49 -0.70 25.07
C SER A 155 7.07 0.51 24.34
N LEU A 156 8.33 0.83 24.63
CA LEU A 156 9.09 1.85 23.92
C LEU A 156 9.24 1.48 22.44
N VAL A 157 9.51 0.21 22.13
CA VAL A 157 9.61 -0.31 20.76
C VAL A 157 8.31 -0.06 20.00
N GLY A 158 7.17 -0.51 20.54
CA GLY A 158 5.87 -0.30 19.90
C GLY A 158 5.55 1.17 19.65
N THR A 159 5.87 2.03 20.61
CA THR A 159 5.69 3.48 20.49
C THR A 159 6.58 4.10 19.41
N MET A 160 7.84 3.68 19.32
CA MET A 160 8.78 4.17 18.30
C MET A 160 8.36 3.72 16.90
N LEU A 161 7.97 2.45 16.73
CA LEU A 161 7.48 1.92 15.45
C LEU A 161 6.28 2.73 14.94
N MET A 162 5.30 3.02 15.81
CA MET A 162 4.15 3.84 15.41
C MET A 162 4.53 5.28 15.06
N ARG A 163 5.41 5.92 15.85
CA ARG A 163 5.82 7.32 15.62
C ARG A 163 6.59 7.45 14.31
N LEU A 164 7.63 6.64 14.12
CA LEU A 164 8.45 6.65 12.91
C LEU A 164 7.59 6.31 11.69
N GLY A 165 6.69 5.33 11.82
CA GLY A 165 5.85 4.89 10.71
C GLY A 165 4.93 6.01 10.23
N ARG A 166 4.28 6.72 11.15
CA ARG A 166 3.44 7.89 10.81
C ARG A 166 4.24 9.03 10.19
N VAL A 167 5.48 9.25 10.64
CA VAL A 167 6.36 10.26 10.05
C VAL A 167 6.67 9.91 8.59
N PHE A 168 7.06 8.67 8.30
CA PHE A 168 7.34 8.25 6.92
C PHE A 168 6.10 8.26 6.04
N VAL A 169 4.96 7.73 6.52
CA VAL A 169 3.69 7.79 5.76
C VAL A 169 3.28 9.25 5.50
N GLY A 170 3.31 10.11 6.52
CA GLY A 170 2.97 11.52 6.37
C GLY A 170 3.90 12.27 5.42
N ALA A 171 5.21 11.99 5.48
CA ALA A 171 6.19 12.55 4.55
C ALA A 171 5.94 12.10 3.10
N THR A 172 5.66 10.83 2.86
CA THR A 172 5.30 10.33 1.52
C THR A 172 4.01 10.98 1.02
N MET A 173 3.00 11.15 1.88
CA MET A 173 1.75 11.83 1.49
C MET A 173 1.99 13.30 1.10
N ILE A 174 2.80 14.03 1.85
CA ILE A 174 3.18 15.41 1.50
C ILE A 174 3.96 15.45 0.19
N PHE A 175 4.89 14.51 0.00
CA PHE A 175 5.65 14.39 -1.24
C PHE A 175 4.72 14.10 -2.44
N TYR A 176 3.80 13.15 -2.33
CA TYR A 176 2.82 12.85 -3.39
C TYR A 176 1.85 13.99 -3.64
N ALA A 177 1.50 14.77 -2.61
CA ALA A 177 0.71 15.98 -2.80
C ALA A 177 1.44 16.98 -3.71
N ILE A 178 2.73 17.22 -3.48
CA ILE A 178 3.56 18.07 -4.34
C ILE A 178 3.57 17.51 -5.77
N GLN A 179 3.71 16.19 -5.95
CA GLN A 179 3.65 15.56 -7.27
C GLN A 179 2.32 15.83 -7.99
N HIS A 180 1.18 15.71 -7.32
CA HIS A 180 -0.13 15.95 -7.92
C HIS A 180 -0.37 17.42 -8.29
N PHE A 181 0.24 18.36 -7.58
CA PHE A 181 0.19 19.79 -7.95
C PHE A 181 1.08 20.12 -9.15
N LEU A 182 2.28 19.53 -9.21
CA LEU A 182 3.25 19.79 -10.28
C LEU A 182 2.93 19.03 -11.58
N PHE A 183 2.35 17.84 -11.48
CA PHE A 183 2.12 16.95 -12.62
C PHE A 183 0.68 16.40 -12.66
N PRO A 184 -0.34 17.28 -12.81
CA PRO A 184 -1.74 16.90 -12.67
C PRO A 184 -2.29 16.03 -13.81
N GLN A 185 -1.50 15.72 -14.84
CA GLN A 185 -1.88 14.86 -15.96
C GLN A 185 -1.82 13.36 -15.64
N PHE A 186 -1.09 12.96 -14.59
CA PHE A 186 -0.92 11.56 -14.20
C PHE A 186 -2.04 11.10 -13.26
N VAL A 187 -2.31 9.80 -13.25
CA VAL A 187 -3.35 9.23 -12.39
C VAL A 187 -3.12 9.57 -10.91
N PRO A 188 -4.16 10.00 -10.19
CA PRO A 188 -4.06 10.42 -8.79
C PRO A 188 -3.85 9.23 -7.85
N GLY A 189 -3.26 9.45 -6.67
CA GLY A 189 -2.93 8.38 -5.71
C GLY A 189 -1.42 8.23 -5.61
N VAL A 190 -0.89 7.09 -6.07
CA VAL A 190 0.57 6.90 -6.27
C VAL A 190 0.95 7.53 -7.62
N PRO A 191 1.75 8.62 -7.65
CA PRO A 191 1.94 9.45 -8.84
C PRO A 191 2.92 8.82 -9.85
N LEU A 192 2.56 7.70 -10.46
CA LEU A 192 3.35 6.98 -11.46
C LEU A 192 3.21 7.61 -12.86
N GLU A 193 3.53 6.88 -13.93
CA GLU A 193 3.58 7.40 -15.32
C GLU A 193 2.25 7.35 -16.08
N LYS A 194 1.29 6.51 -15.67
CA LYS A 194 0.01 6.38 -16.36
C LYS A 194 -0.75 7.69 -16.36
N MET A 195 -1.18 8.11 -17.55
CA MET A 195 -1.96 9.33 -17.73
C MET A 195 -3.41 9.12 -17.33
N ILE A 196 -4.05 10.20 -16.87
CA ILE A 196 -5.50 10.19 -16.62
C ILE A 196 -6.23 9.89 -17.94
N PRO A 197 -7.13 8.89 -17.99
CA PRO A 197 -7.87 8.58 -19.20
C PRO A 197 -8.73 9.75 -19.71
N ALA A 198 -8.89 9.86 -21.02
CA ALA A 198 -9.63 10.95 -21.67
C ALA A 198 -11.13 11.02 -21.30
N TRP A 199 -11.72 9.93 -20.80
CA TRP A 199 -13.12 9.89 -20.37
C TRP A 199 -13.37 10.55 -19.01
N VAL A 200 -12.30 10.85 -18.26
CA VAL A 200 -12.41 11.44 -16.91
C VAL A 200 -12.71 12.93 -17.04
N PRO A 201 -13.84 13.43 -16.50
CA PRO A 201 -14.12 14.84 -16.50
C PRO A 201 -13.16 15.60 -15.57
N ALA A 202 -12.71 16.78 -16.01
CA ALA A 202 -11.86 17.68 -15.22
C ALA A 202 -10.63 16.98 -14.56
N PRO A 203 -9.73 16.35 -15.34
CA PRO A 203 -8.62 15.54 -14.82
C PRO A 203 -7.72 16.32 -13.84
N THR A 204 -7.42 17.58 -14.15
CA THR A 204 -6.61 18.46 -13.29
C THR A 204 -7.26 18.71 -11.93
N LEU A 205 -8.60 18.86 -11.89
CA LEU A 205 -9.33 19.08 -10.65
C LEU A 205 -9.25 17.84 -9.74
N LEU A 206 -9.38 16.65 -10.33
CA LEU A 206 -9.23 15.38 -9.61
C LEU A 206 -7.82 15.25 -9.01
N SER A 207 -6.78 15.59 -9.77
CA SER A 207 -5.40 15.58 -9.27
C SER A 207 -5.22 16.56 -8.12
N TYR A 208 -5.70 17.81 -8.24
CA TYR A 208 -5.58 18.79 -7.17
C TYR A 208 -6.38 18.42 -5.92
N PHE A 209 -7.57 17.84 -6.08
CA PHE A 209 -8.34 17.29 -4.96
C PHE A 209 -7.54 16.21 -4.21
N MET A 210 -6.91 15.29 -4.96
CA MET A 210 -6.04 14.27 -4.35
C MET A 210 -4.84 14.90 -3.66
N GLY A 211 -4.15 15.85 -4.31
CA GLY A 211 -3.02 16.57 -3.75
C GLY A 211 -3.37 17.28 -2.44
N THR A 212 -4.49 18.01 -2.39
CA THR A 212 -4.97 18.66 -1.17
C THR A 212 -5.31 17.65 -0.08
N THR A 213 -5.97 16.54 -0.44
CA THR A 213 -6.31 15.47 0.52
C THR A 213 -5.06 14.88 1.15
N LEU A 214 -4.05 14.53 0.34
CA LEU A 214 -2.79 13.96 0.82
C LEU A 214 -1.97 14.97 1.63
N LEU A 215 -1.95 16.24 1.23
CA LEU A 215 -1.24 17.29 1.97
C LEU A 215 -1.81 17.48 3.38
N LEU A 216 -3.13 17.67 3.48
CA LEU A 216 -3.81 17.89 4.75
C LEU A 216 -3.71 16.67 5.65
N ALA A 217 -3.90 15.47 5.10
CA ALA A 217 -3.80 14.24 5.88
C ALA A 217 -2.34 13.93 6.29
N GLY A 218 -1.36 14.19 5.42
CA GLY A 218 0.06 14.03 5.75
C GLY A 218 0.50 14.91 6.92
N ILE A 219 0.10 16.19 6.93
CA ILE A 219 0.29 17.08 8.09
C ILE A 219 -0.51 16.57 9.30
N GLY A 220 -1.76 16.13 9.08
CA GLY A 220 -2.64 15.61 10.11
C GLY A 220 -2.13 14.34 10.82
N LEU A 221 -1.31 13.51 10.15
CA LEU A 221 -0.66 12.35 10.76
C LEU A 221 0.48 12.73 11.74
N LEU A 222 1.01 13.95 11.64
CA LEU A 222 2.05 14.47 12.53
C LEU A 222 1.45 15.13 13.79
N VAL A 223 0.15 15.41 13.78
CA VAL A 223 -0.55 16.08 14.89
C VAL A 223 -1.40 15.04 15.65
N PRO A 224 -1.10 14.72 16.93
CA PRO A 224 -1.73 13.61 17.64
C PRO A 224 -3.26 13.61 17.67
N ARG A 225 -3.87 14.81 17.73
CA ARG A 225 -5.33 14.98 17.80
C ARG A 225 -6.04 14.65 16.48
N THR A 226 -5.34 14.70 15.35
CA THR A 226 -5.94 14.53 14.02
C THR A 226 -5.60 13.19 13.37
N ILE A 227 -4.66 12.41 13.91
CA ILE A 227 -4.17 11.15 13.32
C ILE A 227 -5.30 10.25 12.81
N ARG A 228 -6.28 9.95 13.67
CA ARG A 228 -7.36 9.01 13.33
C ARG A 228 -8.25 9.55 12.22
N VAL A 229 -8.63 10.83 12.30
CA VAL A 229 -9.48 11.47 11.29
C VAL A 229 -8.74 11.59 9.96
N ALA A 230 -7.48 12.01 9.98
CA ALA A 230 -6.62 12.13 8.80
C ALA A 230 -6.44 10.78 8.09
N ALA A 231 -6.08 9.73 8.84
CA ALA A 231 -5.94 8.38 8.31
C ALA A 231 -7.26 7.85 7.73
N ALA A 232 -8.36 7.97 8.48
CA ALA A 232 -9.66 7.46 8.05
C ALA A 232 -10.22 8.19 6.82
N SER A 233 -10.15 9.53 6.79
CA SER A 233 -10.71 10.31 5.68
C SER A 233 -9.91 10.12 4.39
N SER A 234 -8.58 10.26 4.46
CA SER A 234 -7.73 10.08 3.28
C SER A 234 -7.64 8.63 2.81
N GLY A 235 -7.59 7.68 3.74
CA GLY A 235 -7.67 6.25 3.42
C GLY A 235 -8.99 5.89 2.74
N MET A 236 -10.13 6.43 3.20
CA MET A 236 -11.42 6.26 2.51
C MET A 236 -11.39 6.85 1.09
N VAL A 237 -10.86 8.06 0.92
CA VAL A 237 -10.73 8.68 -0.41
C VAL A 237 -9.90 7.81 -1.34
N LEU A 238 -8.78 7.25 -0.88
CA LEU A 238 -7.92 6.36 -1.67
C LEU A 238 -8.58 4.99 -1.96
N LEU A 239 -9.38 4.44 -1.03
CA LEU A 239 -10.17 3.23 -1.29
C LEU A 239 -11.24 3.47 -2.35
N LEU A 240 -11.97 4.59 -2.25
CA LEU A 240 -12.96 4.99 -3.25
C LEU A 240 -12.30 5.24 -4.61
N LEU A 241 -11.13 5.89 -4.62
CA LEU A 241 -10.34 6.04 -5.83
C LEU A 241 -9.96 4.68 -6.43
N THR A 242 -9.49 3.74 -5.62
CA THR A 242 -9.16 2.39 -6.10
C THR A 242 -10.38 1.72 -6.74
N ALA A 243 -11.52 1.73 -6.04
CA ALA A 243 -12.74 1.05 -6.48
C ALA A 243 -13.43 1.71 -7.68
N PHE A 244 -13.49 3.03 -7.73
CA PHE A 244 -14.27 3.78 -8.73
C PHE A 244 -13.44 4.41 -9.83
N PHE A 245 -12.11 4.39 -9.73
CA PHE A 245 -11.21 4.92 -10.76
C PHE A 245 -10.31 3.83 -11.32
N TYR A 246 -9.56 3.14 -10.46
CA TYR A 246 -8.58 2.14 -10.92
C TYR A 246 -9.21 0.83 -11.37
N VAL A 247 -10.26 0.33 -10.71
CA VAL A 247 -10.98 -0.86 -11.19
C VAL A 247 -11.61 -0.62 -12.58
N PRO A 248 -12.29 0.52 -12.86
CA PRO A 248 -12.73 0.83 -14.22
C PRO A 248 -11.60 0.90 -15.26
N ILE A 249 -10.44 1.49 -14.92
CA ILE A 249 -9.26 1.49 -15.79
C ILE A 249 -8.84 0.05 -16.11
N LEU A 250 -8.72 -0.80 -15.08
CA LEU A 250 -8.40 -2.20 -15.24
C LEU A 250 -9.41 -2.93 -16.13
N VAL A 251 -10.72 -2.70 -15.95
CA VAL A 251 -11.76 -3.31 -16.79
C VAL A 251 -11.60 -2.93 -18.27
N MET A 252 -11.21 -1.70 -18.56
CA MET A 252 -10.93 -1.27 -19.94
C MET A 252 -9.67 -1.93 -20.52
N GLU A 253 -8.66 -2.17 -19.68
CA GLU A 253 -7.36 -2.71 -20.09
C GLU A 253 -7.29 -4.24 -20.04
N ILE A 254 -8.31 -4.92 -19.50
CA ILE A 254 -8.26 -6.35 -19.16
C ILE A 254 -8.02 -7.28 -20.36
N HIS A 255 -8.42 -6.84 -21.55
CA HIS A 255 -8.21 -7.57 -22.81
C HIS A 255 -7.03 -7.04 -23.64
N THR A 256 -6.26 -6.11 -23.09
CA THR A 256 -5.09 -5.50 -23.74
C THR A 256 -3.79 -6.07 -23.14
N PRO A 257 -2.63 -5.83 -23.77
CA PRO A 257 -1.32 -6.16 -23.19
C PRO A 257 -1.03 -5.44 -21.86
N LEU A 258 -1.78 -4.38 -21.54
CA LEU A 258 -1.62 -3.56 -20.33
C LEU A 258 -2.38 -4.13 -19.12
N ALA A 259 -3.01 -5.30 -19.24
CA ALA A 259 -3.83 -5.87 -18.17
C ALA A 259 -3.05 -6.06 -16.85
N VAL A 260 -1.80 -6.53 -16.91
CA VAL A 260 -0.93 -6.69 -15.73
C VAL A 260 -0.63 -5.33 -15.10
N GLU A 261 -0.25 -4.34 -15.93
CA GLU A 261 -0.03 -2.97 -15.47
C GLU A 261 -1.27 -2.40 -14.77
N GLY A 262 -2.46 -2.57 -15.38
CA GLY A 262 -3.73 -2.14 -14.79
C GLY A 262 -4.01 -2.78 -13.42
N ILE A 263 -3.69 -4.07 -13.24
CA ILE A 263 -3.81 -4.74 -11.94
C ILE A 263 -2.79 -4.19 -10.94
N ASN A 264 -1.56 -3.93 -11.38
CA ASN A 264 -0.52 -3.35 -10.53
C ASN A 264 -0.89 -1.95 -10.04
N TYR A 265 -1.54 -1.14 -10.89
CA TYR A 265 -2.10 0.15 -10.46
C TYR A 265 -3.20 0.02 -9.41
N VAL A 266 -4.08 -0.97 -9.55
CA VAL A 266 -5.09 -1.29 -8.52
C VAL A 266 -4.39 -1.73 -7.22
N GLY A 267 -3.42 -2.65 -7.31
CA GLY A 267 -2.66 -3.17 -6.17
C GLY A 267 -1.88 -2.09 -5.43
N ASP A 268 -1.12 -1.27 -6.14
CA ASP A 268 -0.31 -0.18 -5.58
C ASP A 268 -1.18 0.86 -4.86
N THR A 269 -2.26 1.28 -5.50
CA THR A 269 -3.17 2.30 -4.93
C THR A 269 -3.91 1.73 -3.72
N LEU A 270 -4.35 0.46 -3.79
CA LEU A 270 -5.00 -0.22 -2.68
C LEU A 270 -4.04 -0.40 -1.48
N LEU A 271 -2.79 -0.79 -1.76
CA LEU A 271 -1.77 -0.95 -0.72
C LEU A 271 -1.42 0.39 -0.07
N PHE A 272 -1.38 1.47 -0.86
CA PHE A 272 -1.22 2.82 -0.33
C PHE A 272 -2.42 3.27 0.50
N ALA A 273 -3.65 3.00 0.04
CA ALA A 273 -4.87 3.26 0.81
C ALA A 273 -4.84 2.55 2.16
N ALA A 274 -4.49 1.26 2.14
CA ALA A 274 -4.37 0.45 3.35
C ALA A 274 -3.26 1.00 4.27
N THR A 275 -2.08 1.30 3.74
CA THR A 275 -0.96 1.93 4.48
C THR A 275 -1.40 3.18 5.23
N VAL A 276 -2.16 4.05 4.56
CA VAL A 276 -2.71 5.28 5.18
C VAL A 276 -3.71 4.96 6.29
N LEU A 277 -4.57 3.95 6.12
CA LEU A 277 -5.47 3.49 7.19
C LEU A 277 -4.69 2.92 8.39
N LEU A 278 -3.62 2.14 8.15
CA LEU A 278 -2.78 1.58 9.20
C LEU A 278 -2.09 2.66 10.03
N ALA A 279 -1.73 3.80 9.43
CA ALA A 279 -1.18 4.93 10.15
C ALA A 279 -2.12 5.46 11.27
N GLY A 280 -3.43 5.19 11.14
CA GLY A 280 -4.46 5.50 12.13
C GLY A 280 -4.54 4.55 13.33
N PHE A 281 -3.90 3.37 13.29
CA PHE A 281 -3.90 2.42 14.41
C PHE A 281 -3.16 2.99 15.61
N GLY A 282 -3.66 2.69 16.82
CA GLY A 282 -3.03 3.08 18.09
C GLY A 282 -3.03 1.93 19.10
N ALA A 283 -2.29 2.11 20.21
CA ALA A 283 -2.14 1.11 21.28
C ALA A 283 -3.43 0.84 22.09
N ASP A 284 -4.52 1.56 21.79
CA ASP A 284 -5.77 1.56 22.54
C ASP A 284 -6.80 0.57 22.01
N LEU A 285 -6.57 -0.06 20.85
CA LEU A 285 -7.52 -1.04 20.33
C LEU A 285 -7.66 -2.22 21.31
N PRO A 286 -8.89 -2.60 21.67
CA PRO A 286 -9.11 -3.69 22.61
C PRO A 286 -8.48 -4.97 22.05
N LYS A 287 -7.57 -5.53 22.84
CA LYS A 287 -7.04 -6.87 22.60
C LYS A 287 -8.16 -7.82 23.01
N ASN A 288 -8.92 -8.30 22.03
CA ASN A 288 -9.75 -9.49 22.22
C ASN A 288 -8.83 -10.72 22.28
#